data_AF-A0A2I8A3D8-F1
#
_entry.id   AF-A0A2I8A3D8-F1
#
_cell.length_a   1.000
_cell.length_b   1.000
_cell.length_c   1.000
_cell.angle_alpha   90.00
_cell.angle_beta   90.00
_cell.angle_gamma   90.00
#
_symmetry.space_group_name_H-M   'P 1'
#
loop_
_entity.id
_entity.type
_entity.pdbx_description
1 polymer ?
#
loop_
_entity_poly.entity_id
_entity_poly.type
_entity_poly.pdbx_seq_one_letter_code
_entity_poly.pdbx_strand_id
1 'polypeptide(L)'
;MTLNLNCPVCSYQDITGDTCPNCDTDVRVIRMLQELPPAPTPSAKPFNIVLLILILIGLGLAVAIFWRLSLPQPNTVVVADPTPTQTTKIAPVAVIPPKPPEPKTYKVQRGDNLSAIAQKFCGQQATWQIMLKDNPQLQGRENYIDVGEVLKIPHCQEGM
;
A
#
# COMPACT_ATOMS: atom_id res chain seq x y z
N MET A 1 3.63 37.67 24.47
CA MET A 1 2.18 37.76 24.74
C MET A 1 1.85 36.59 25.65
N THR A 2 1.32 36.82 26.85
CA THR A 2 0.86 35.72 27.71
C THR A 2 -0.38 35.13 27.05
N LEU A 3 -0.28 33.91 26.55
CA LEU A 3 -1.41 33.21 25.96
C LEU A 3 -2.37 32.79 27.08
N ASN A 4 -3.63 33.22 27.00
CA ASN A 4 -4.66 32.82 27.96
C ASN A 4 -5.10 31.38 27.63
N LEU A 5 -4.85 30.45 28.55
CA LEU A 5 -5.21 29.04 28.42
C LEU A 5 -6.47 28.70 29.23
N ASN A 6 -7.26 27.75 28.74
CA ASN A 6 -8.38 27.15 29.48
C ASN A 6 -7.96 25.83 30.12
N CYS A 7 -8.36 25.59 31.36
CA CYS A 7 -8.03 24.39 32.13
C CYS A 7 -8.90 23.20 31.71
N PRO A 8 -8.33 22.07 31.27
CA PRO A 8 -9.13 20.89 30.90
C PRO A 8 -9.74 20.15 32.10
N VAL A 9 -9.21 20.35 33.31
CA VAL A 9 -9.65 19.62 34.51
C VAL A 9 -10.88 20.27 35.13
N CYS A 10 -10.86 21.58 35.30
CA CYS A 10 -11.92 22.31 35.99
C CYS A 10 -12.62 23.38 35.13
N SER A 11 -12.29 23.47 33.83
CA SER A 11 -12.83 24.47 32.89
C SER A 11 -12.58 25.93 33.31
N TYR A 12 -11.60 26.17 34.17
CA TYR A 12 -11.18 27.50 34.57
C TYR A 12 -10.48 28.22 33.42
N GLN A 13 -10.93 29.44 33.12
CA GLN A 13 -10.47 30.24 31.99
C GLN A 13 -9.32 31.19 32.39
N ASP A 14 -8.62 31.74 31.40
CA ASP A 14 -7.62 32.79 31.58
C ASP A 14 -6.46 32.43 32.53
N ILE A 15 -5.90 31.22 32.38
CA ILE A 15 -4.71 30.83 33.13
C ILE A 15 -3.48 31.54 32.57
N THR A 16 -2.87 32.39 33.38
CA THR A 16 -1.63 33.12 33.06
C THR A 16 -0.36 32.43 33.54
N GLY A 17 -0.48 31.54 34.54
CA GLY A 17 0.64 30.80 35.15
C GLY A 17 0.83 29.39 34.59
N ASP A 18 1.84 28.68 35.08
CA ASP A 18 2.09 27.26 34.76
C ASP A 18 1.14 26.30 35.50
N THR A 19 0.44 26.79 36.51
CA THR A 19 -0.47 26.02 37.37
C THR A 19 -1.84 26.70 37.39
N CYS A 20 -2.91 25.90 37.29
CA CYS A 20 -4.27 26.41 37.39
C CYS A 20 -4.62 26.81 38.84
N PRO A 21 -5.11 28.03 39.10
CA PRO A 21 -5.41 28.51 40.46
C PRO A 21 -6.67 27.87 41.09
N ASN A 22 -7.48 27.15 40.31
CA ASN A 22 -8.73 26.55 40.78
C ASN A 22 -8.58 25.07 41.15
N CYS A 23 -7.69 24.32 40.50
CA CYS A 23 -7.54 22.88 40.70
C CYS A 23 -6.08 22.40 40.74
N ASP A 24 -5.12 23.32 40.85
CA ASP A 24 -3.68 23.08 40.98
C ASP A 24 -3.07 22.17 39.89
N THR A 25 -3.73 22.05 38.74
CA THR A 25 -3.23 21.27 37.60
C THR A 25 -2.12 22.02 36.88
N ASP A 26 -1.00 21.36 36.62
CA ASP A 26 0.10 21.88 35.80
C ASP A 26 -0.29 21.89 34.31
N VAL A 27 -0.23 23.06 33.68
CA VAL A 27 -0.61 23.31 32.29
C VAL A 27 0.59 23.67 31.40
N ARG A 28 1.83 23.50 31.87
CA ARG A 28 3.07 23.83 31.13
C ARG A 28 3.12 23.16 29.76
N VAL A 29 2.77 21.88 29.69
CA VAL A 29 2.81 21.09 28.45
C VAL A 29 1.84 21.64 27.41
N ILE A 30 0.64 22.04 27.84
CA ILE A 30 -0.38 22.59 26.94
C ILE A 30 0.08 23.94 26.37
N ARG A 31 0.73 24.77 27.19
CA ARG A 31 1.33 26.04 26.73
C ARG A 31 2.42 25.81 25.68
N MET A 32 3.32 24.86 25.91
CA MET A 32 4.37 24.52 24.93
C MET A 32 3.78 24.08 23.58
N LEU A 33 2.68 23.31 23.60
CA LEU A 33 2.01 22.89 22.37
C LEU A 33 1.32 24.05 21.64
N GLN A 34 0.81 25.06 22.36
CA GLN A 34 0.20 26.22 21.71
C GLN A 34 1.22 27.24 21.18
N GLU A 35 2.43 27.24 21.75
CA GLU A 35 3.56 28.05 21.26
C GLU A 35 4.27 27.44 20.03
N LEU A 36 3.79 26.30 19.52
CA LEU A 36 4.34 25.70 18.31
C LEU A 36 4.30 26.73 17.16
N PRO A 37 5.45 27.00 16.51
CA PRO A 37 5.49 27.93 15.39
C PRO A 37 4.57 27.43 14.27
N PRO A 38 3.89 28.34 13.54
CA PRO A 38 3.05 27.94 12.42
C PRO A 38 3.91 27.17 11.41
N ALA A 39 3.42 26.01 10.98
CA ALA A 39 4.09 25.20 9.97
C ALA A 39 4.33 26.07 8.72
N PRO A 40 5.49 25.94 8.05
CA PRO A 40 5.77 26.68 6.83
C PRO A 40 4.74 26.29 5.78
N THR A 41 3.84 27.22 5.44
CA THR A 41 2.87 27.00 4.36
C THR A 41 3.61 26.96 3.04
N PRO A 42 3.52 25.87 2.24
CA PRO A 42 4.11 25.85 0.92
C PRO A 42 3.42 26.90 0.04
N SER A 43 4.19 27.89 -0.43
CA SER A 43 3.75 28.89 -1.40
C SER A 43 3.61 28.23 -2.77
N ALA A 44 2.48 27.56 -2.99
CA ALA A 44 2.12 27.01 -4.28
C ALA A 44 1.69 28.16 -5.19
N LYS A 45 2.62 28.63 -6.04
CA LYS A 45 2.28 29.57 -7.12
C LYS A 45 1.32 28.87 -8.09
N PRO A 46 0.26 29.54 -8.57
CA PRO A 46 -0.68 28.96 -9.53
C PRO A 46 -0.02 28.91 -10.91
N PHE A 47 0.80 27.89 -11.17
CA PHE A 47 1.39 27.65 -12.48
C PHE A 47 0.34 27.00 -13.39
N ASN A 48 -0.25 27.77 -14.31
CA ASN A 48 -1.02 27.37 -15.51
C ASN A 48 -1.70 25.98 -15.49
N ILE A 49 -2.43 25.67 -14.42
CA ILE A 49 -3.09 24.37 -14.21
C ILE A 49 -4.10 24.09 -15.35
N VAL A 50 -4.69 25.14 -15.93
CA VAL A 50 -5.62 25.05 -17.07
C VAL A 50 -4.98 24.43 -18.31
N LEU A 51 -3.71 24.76 -18.62
CA LEU A 51 -3.02 24.19 -19.79
C LEU A 51 -2.73 22.70 -19.59
N LEU A 52 -2.37 22.31 -18.36
CA LEU A 52 -2.14 20.92 -17.98
C LEU A 52 -3.43 20.08 -18.07
N ILE A 53 -4.56 20.65 -17.62
CA ILE A 53 -5.89 20.01 -17.74
C ILE A 53 -6.28 19.80 -19.21
N LEU A 54 -6.07 20.80 -20.08
CA LEU A 54 -6.38 20.68 -21.51
C LEU A 54 -5.53 19.61 -22.20
N ILE A 55 -4.25 19.49 -21.85
CA ILE A 55 -3.35 18.46 -22.39
C ILE A 55 -3.79 17.06 -21.91
N LEU A 56 -4.18 16.90 -20.64
CA LEU A 56 -4.67 15.64 -20.10
C LEU A 56 -6.00 15.19 -20.74
N ILE A 57 -6.92 16.12 -20.97
CA ILE A 57 -8.19 15.82 -21.67
C ILE A 57 -7.93 15.42 -23.13
N GLY A 58 -7.02 16.11 -23.82
CA GLY A 58 -6.62 15.78 -25.19
C GLY A 58 -5.96 14.40 -25.33
N LEU A 59 -5.07 14.03 -24.41
CA LEU A 59 -4.43 12.71 -24.38
C LEU A 59 -5.42 11.58 -24.03
N GLY A 60 -6.39 11.83 -23.15
CA GLY A 60 -7.42 10.84 -22.77
C GLY A 60 -8.28 10.39 -23.95
N LEU A 61 -8.60 11.29 -24.89
CA LEU A 61 -9.39 10.95 -26.07
C LEU A 61 -8.62 10.11 -27.10
N ALA A 62 -7.29 10.27 -27.21
CA ALA A 62 -6.46 9.47 -28.12
C ALA A 62 -6.34 7.99 -27.66
N VAL A 63 -6.29 7.74 -26.35
CA VAL A 63 -6.20 6.38 -25.78
C VAL A 63 -7.47 5.57 -26.03
N ALA A 64 -8.64 6.22 -25.96
CA ALA A 64 -9.93 5.56 -26.18
C ALA A 64 -10.12 5.05 -27.63
N ILE A 65 -9.54 5.74 -28.61
CA ILE A 65 -9.61 5.35 -30.04
C ILE A 65 -8.65 4.19 -30.33
N PHE A 66 -7.46 4.18 -29.69
CA PHE A 66 -6.46 3.11 -29.89
C PHE A 66 -6.91 1.76 -29.32
N TRP A 67 -7.68 1.75 -28.21
CA TRP A 67 -8.23 0.51 -27.63
C TRP A 67 -9.36 -0.11 -28.48
N ARG A 68 -10.00 0.65 -29.38
CA ARG A 68 -11.09 0.15 -30.24
C ARG A 68 -10.60 -0.59 -31.49
N LEU A 69 -9.35 -0.38 -31.92
CA LEU A 69 -8.78 -1.09 -33.08
C LEU A 69 -8.05 -2.40 -32.74
N SER A 70 -7.75 -2.66 -31.45
CA SER A 70 -7.07 -3.88 -31.00
C SER A 70 -8.05 -4.94 -30.50
N LEU A 71 -9.11 -5.24 -31.27
CA LEU A 71 -9.90 -6.45 -30.98
C LEU A 71 -9.04 -7.67 -31.33
N PRO A 72 -8.68 -8.54 -30.37
CA PRO A 72 -8.09 -9.83 -30.70
C PRO A 72 -9.11 -10.62 -31.53
N GLN A 73 -8.67 -11.17 -32.66
CA GLN A 73 -9.51 -12.05 -33.45
C GLN A 73 -9.95 -13.24 -32.56
N PRO A 74 -11.21 -13.69 -32.63
CA PRO A 74 -11.60 -14.93 -32.00
C PRO A 74 -10.87 -16.06 -32.73
N ASN A 75 -9.87 -16.64 -32.06
CA ASN A 75 -9.21 -17.84 -32.53
C ASN A 75 -10.30 -18.91 -32.65
N THR A 76 -10.74 -19.20 -33.88
CA THR A 76 -11.54 -20.39 -34.17
C THR A 76 -10.66 -21.60 -33.87
N VAL A 77 -10.77 -22.11 -32.65
CA VAL A 77 -10.30 -23.44 -32.29
C VAL A 77 -11.14 -24.40 -33.13
N VAL A 78 -10.50 -24.97 -34.16
CA VAL A 78 -11.04 -26.10 -34.89
C VAL A 78 -11.24 -27.22 -33.87
N VAL A 79 -12.50 -27.46 -33.53
CA VAL A 79 -12.94 -28.61 -32.75
C VAL A 79 -12.71 -29.84 -33.64
N ALA A 80 -11.57 -30.50 -33.46
CA ALA A 80 -11.42 -31.88 -33.85
C ALA A 80 -11.99 -32.75 -32.72
N ASP A 81 -13.09 -33.41 -33.07
CA ASP A 81 -13.82 -34.49 -32.42
C ASP A 81 -13.04 -35.32 -31.36
N PRO A 82 -13.59 -35.56 -30.16
CA PRO A 82 -13.07 -36.55 -29.22
C PRO A 82 -13.70 -37.93 -29.50
N THR A 83 -13.02 -38.78 -30.28
CA THR A 83 -13.26 -40.23 -30.19
C THR A 83 -12.36 -40.84 -29.10
N PRO A 84 -12.92 -41.62 -28.15
CA PRO A 84 -12.20 -42.14 -27.01
C PRO A 84 -11.48 -43.44 -27.39
N THR A 85 -10.16 -43.48 -27.20
CA THR A 85 -9.43 -44.76 -27.10
C THR A 85 -8.67 -44.77 -25.79
N GLN A 86 -9.27 -45.44 -24.81
CA GLN A 86 -8.61 -45.91 -23.62
C GLN A 86 -7.52 -46.90 -24.03
N THR A 87 -6.27 -46.60 -23.68
CA THR A 87 -5.23 -47.63 -23.49
C THR A 87 -4.59 -47.38 -22.13
N THR A 88 -5.09 -48.13 -21.15
CA THR A 88 -4.46 -48.33 -19.85
C THR A 88 -3.08 -48.94 -20.05
N LYS A 89 -2.02 -48.20 -19.69
CA LYS A 89 -0.73 -48.78 -19.34
C LYS A 89 -0.30 -48.20 -18.00
N ILE A 90 -0.65 -48.93 -16.95
CA ILE A 90 -0.08 -48.74 -15.61
C ILE A 90 1.42 -49.04 -15.73
N ALA A 91 2.23 -48.00 -15.63
CA ALA A 91 3.68 -48.06 -15.47
C ALA A 91 4.05 -47.29 -14.19
N PRO A 92 5.08 -47.72 -13.45
CA PRO A 92 5.23 -47.48 -12.02
C PRO A 92 5.55 -46.01 -11.71
N VAL A 93 5.11 -45.59 -10.52
CA VAL A 93 5.33 -44.28 -9.90
C VAL A 93 6.83 -43.95 -9.91
N ALA A 94 7.25 -43.09 -10.84
CA ALA A 94 8.51 -42.38 -10.73
C ALA A 94 8.30 -41.26 -9.70
N VAL A 95 9.04 -41.34 -8.59
CA VAL A 95 9.12 -40.28 -7.59
C VAL A 95 9.71 -39.05 -8.27
N ILE A 96 8.84 -38.11 -8.64
CA ILE A 96 9.26 -36.79 -9.12
C ILE A 96 9.90 -36.08 -7.91
N PRO A 97 11.16 -35.64 -7.98
CA PRO A 97 11.74 -34.79 -6.93
C PRO A 97 10.86 -33.54 -6.78
N PRO A 98 10.63 -33.02 -5.56
CA PRO A 98 9.73 -31.88 -5.37
C PRO A 98 10.18 -30.73 -6.26
N LYS A 99 9.30 -30.33 -7.19
CA LYS A 99 9.46 -29.14 -8.01
C LYS A 99 9.71 -27.96 -7.06
N PRO A 100 10.76 -27.14 -7.29
CA PRO A 100 10.98 -25.94 -6.50
C PRO A 100 9.67 -25.14 -6.42
N PRO A 101 9.27 -24.65 -5.24
CA PRO A 101 8.05 -23.85 -5.13
C PRO A 101 8.14 -22.70 -6.13
N GLU A 102 7.12 -22.58 -6.99
CA GLU A 102 7.04 -21.43 -7.89
C GLU A 102 6.95 -20.15 -7.06
N PRO A 103 7.54 -19.03 -7.51
CA PRO A 103 7.48 -17.77 -6.78
C PRO A 103 6.03 -17.34 -6.66
N LYS A 104 5.50 -17.38 -5.43
CA LYS A 104 4.14 -16.89 -5.15
C LYS A 104 4.16 -15.38 -5.38
N THR A 105 3.18 -14.87 -6.12
CA THR A 105 2.95 -13.43 -6.25
C THR A 105 1.69 -13.05 -5.49
N TYR A 106 1.65 -11.85 -4.97
CA TYR A 106 0.53 -11.33 -4.22
C TYR A 106 0.12 -9.97 -4.74
N LYS A 107 -1.19 -9.80 -4.99
CA LYS A 107 -1.76 -8.52 -5.39
C LYS A 107 -2.25 -7.79 -4.15
N VAL A 108 -1.65 -6.63 -3.87
CA VAL A 108 -1.95 -5.79 -2.71
C VAL A 108 -3.44 -5.42 -2.69
N GLN A 109 -4.08 -5.63 -1.55
CA GLN A 109 -5.48 -5.30 -1.32
C GLN A 109 -5.60 -4.03 -0.45
N ARG A 110 -6.79 -3.43 -0.45
CA ARG A 110 -7.07 -2.25 0.40
C ARG A 110 -6.87 -2.63 1.86
N GLY A 111 -6.03 -1.86 2.56
CA GLY A 111 -5.73 -2.04 3.98
C GLY A 111 -4.51 -2.92 4.26
N ASP A 112 -3.89 -3.48 3.22
CA ASP A 112 -2.63 -4.20 3.37
C ASP A 112 -1.46 -3.26 3.70
N ASN A 113 -0.47 -3.80 4.39
CA ASN A 113 0.85 -3.22 4.56
C ASN A 113 1.91 -4.33 4.43
N LEU A 114 3.16 -3.98 4.15
CA LEU A 114 4.21 -4.98 3.92
C LEU A 114 4.43 -5.93 5.10
N SER A 115 4.29 -5.46 6.35
CA SER A 115 4.42 -6.32 7.53
C SER A 115 3.29 -7.34 7.60
N ALA A 116 2.04 -6.93 7.38
CA ALA A 116 0.89 -7.84 7.39
C ALA A 116 0.98 -8.88 6.27
N ILE A 117 1.43 -8.48 5.07
CA ILE A 117 1.68 -9.41 3.96
C ILE A 117 2.82 -10.37 4.32
N ALA A 118 3.93 -9.86 4.84
CA ALA A 118 5.05 -10.70 5.30
C ALA A 118 4.56 -11.72 6.34
N GLN A 119 3.80 -11.31 7.35
CA GLN A 119 3.31 -12.21 8.38
C GLN A 119 2.36 -13.27 7.85
N LYS A 120 1.49 -12.89 6.91
CA LYS A 120 0.54 -13.79 6.25
C LYS A 120 1.24 -14.92 5.47
N PHE A 121 2.40 -14.67 4.88
CA PHE A 121 3.09 -15.64 4.04
C PHE A 121 4.36 -16.25 4.64
N CYS A 122 4.99 -15.56 5.58
CA CYS A 122 6.27 -15.92 6.19
C CYS A 122 6.15 -16.21 7.70
N GLY A 123 4.94 -16.10 8.29
CA GLY A 123 4.66 -16.40 9.70
C GLY A 123 4.70 -15.17 10.61
N GLN A 124 4.19 -15.31 11.83
CA GLN A 124 3.93 -14.18 12.75
C GLN A 124 5.18 -13.37 13.14
N GLN A 125 6.37 -13.98 13.10
CA GLN A 125 7.63 -13.31 13.40
C GLN A 125 8.25 -12.60 12.19
N ALA A 126 7.63 -12.70 11.02
CA ALA A 126 8.16 -12.07 9.81
C ALA A 126 7.96 -10.56 9.84
N THR A 127 9.04 -9.84 9.55
CA THR A 127 9.05 -8.39 9.39
C THR A 127 8.97 -8.02 7.91
N TRP A 128 8.45 -6.84 7.59
CA TRP A 128 8.41 -6.29 6.24
C TRP A 128 9.74 -6.37 5.47
N GLN A 129 10.88 -6.35 6.17
CA GLN A 129 12.23 -6.41 5.58
C GLN A 129 12.44 -7.65 4.70
N ILE A 130 11.80 -8.78 5.03
CA ILE A 130 11.92 -9.99 4.23
C ILE A 130 11.37 -9.81 2.82
N MET A 131 10.34 -8.97 2.66
CA MET A 131 9.72 -8.67 1.38
C MET A 131 10.69 -7.91 0.45
N LEU A 132 11.63 -7.14 0.99
CA LEU A 132 12.59 -6.39 0.16
C LEU A 132 13.55 -7.29 -0.61
N LYS A 133 13.78 -8.54 -0.15
CA LYS A 133 14.72 -9.47 -0.78
C LYS A 133 14.39 -9.71 -2.26
N ASP A 134 13.10 -9.85 -2.55
CA ASP A 134 12.61 -10.12 -3.91
C ASP A 134 11.89 -8.91 -4.53
N ASN A 135 11.76 -7.81 -3.77
CA ASN A 135 11.13 -6.56 -4.19
C ASN A 135 12.02 -5.34 -3.88
N PRO A 136 13.22 -5.23 -4.48
CA PRO A 136 14.13 -4.10 -4.23
C PRO A 136 13.53 -2.74 -4.64
N GLN A 137 12.53 -2.72 -5.53
CA GLN A 137 11.81 -1.51 -5.94
C GLN A 137 10.97 -0.85 -4.83
N LEU A 138 10.83 -1.52 -3.68
CA LEU A 138 10.14 -0.98 -2.51
C LEU A 138 11.06 -0.19 -1.58
N GLN A 139 12.38 -0.24 -1.79
CA GLN A 139 13.35 0.45 -0.95
C GLN A 139 13.13 1.97 -1.00
N GLY A 140 12.99 2.61 0.16
CA GLY A 140 12.67 4.03 0.32
C GLY A 140 11.17 4.36 0.27
N ARG A 141 10.30 3.37 0.01
CA ARG A 141 8.83 3.53 0.03
C ARG A 141 8.11 2.35 0.70
N GLU A 142 8.73 1.75 1.70
CA GLU A 142 8.26 0.52 2.36
C GLU A 142 6.88 0.68 3.00
N ASN A 143 6.54 1.90 3.41
CA ASN A 143 5.23 2.24 3.98
C ASN A 143 4.20 2.67 2.92
N TYR A 144 4.55 2.65 1.64
CA TYR A 144 3.75 3.14 0.52
C TYR A 144 3.70 2.11 -0.60
N ILE A 145 2.76 1.17 -0.47
CA ILE A 145 2.40 0.19 -1.50
C ILE A 145 1.04 0.54 -2.10
N ASP A 146 0.90 0.37 -3.41
CA ASP A 146 -0.34 0.72 -4.11
C ASP A 146 -1.32 -0.45 -4.12
N VAL A 147 -2.61 -0.16 -3.95
CA VAL A 147 -3.65 -1.19 -4.09
C VAL A 147 -3.64 -1.70 -5.54
N GLY A 148 -3.53 -3.02 -5.68
CA GLY A 148 -3.41 -3.68 -6.97
C GLY A 148 -1.98 -3.89 -7.45
N GLU A 149 -0.97 -3.35 -6.74
CA GLU A 149 0.45 -3.65 -6.98
C GLU A 149 0.71 -5.16 -6.80
N VAL A 150 1.53 -5.75 -7.68
CA VAL A 150 1.87 -7.17 -7.62
C VAL A 150 3.26 -7.32 -7.02
N LEU A 151 3.32 -7.91 -5.83
CA LEU A 151 4.56 -8.15 -5.08
C LEU A 151 4.98 -9.60 -5.22
N LYS A 152 6.29 -9.83 -5.30
CA LYS A 152 6.87 -11.17 -5.20
C LYS A 152 6.90 -11.58 -3.72
N ILE A 153 6.40 -12.76 -3.40
CA ILE A 153 6.49 -13.30 -2.05
C ILE A 153 7.79 -14.09 -1.94
N PRO A 154 8.71 -13.69 -1.05
CA PRO A 154 9.95 -14.44 -0.84
C PRO A 154 9.67 -15.86 -0.40
N HIS A 155 10.59 -16.78 -0.70
CA HIS A 155 10.55 -18.13 -0.14
C HIS A 155 10.90 -18.11 1.35
N CYS A 156 9.89 -17.81 2.16
CA CYS A 156 9.89 -18.03 3.59
C CYS A 156 9.33 -19.42 3.83
N GLN A 157 10.10 -20.32 4.45
CA GLN A 157 9.53 -21.58 4.92
C GLN A 157 8.47 -21.25 5.97
N GLU A 158 7.22 -21.60 5.68
CA GLU A 158 6.09 -21.38 6.58
C GLU A 158 6.30 -22.26 7.82
N GLY A 159 6.74 -21.63 8.93
CA GLY A 159 6.76 -22.20 10.28
C GLY A 159 7.33 -23.61 10.44
N MET A 160 8.60 -23.70 10.85
CA MET A 160 9.03 -24.79 11.74
C MET A 160 8.84 -24.35 13.19
#